data_AF-A0A7V2YBZ8-F1
#
_entry.id   AF-A0A7V2YBZ8-F1
#
_cell.length_a   1.000
_cell.length_b   1.000
_cell.length_c   1.000
_cell.angle_alpha   90.00
_cell.angle_beta   90.00
_cell.angle_gamma   90.00
#
_symmetry.space_group_name_H-M   'P 1'
#
loop_
_entity.id
_entity.type
_entity.pdbx_description
1 polymer ?
#
loop_
_entity_poly.entity_id
_entity_poly.type
_entity_poly.pdbx_seq_one_letter_code
_entity_poly.pdbx_strand_id
1 'polypeptide(L)'
;MPFRDAAETLAEALESIQWQTLEDFELLGIDDGSKDGSAGILESRLKSDSRLRMFSPGRVGLVKALNLGLKESRAALVARMDADDLMHPQRLELQWRFLGKRPELALTASRVEMFPPELVRRGYLEYLRWQNSLTKPREIAANIYWESPFVHPSVMFRKSLVLKLGGYREGPFPEDYELWLRIFREGRPMAKLPRVLLQWREHPERLSRVDPRCSREAFDRIRAFYLGKDRRLLTGREWVIWGAGRSSRKRARLLMEQGMVPAAWIDVDPRKLGKQIWGLKVYPPYWLEERRPRPLVLVYVRSKGAKEQIREYLLGLGYREGPDFFPVG
;
A
#
# COMPACT_ATOMS: atom_id res chain seq x y z
N MET A 1 13.92 9.05 8.05
CA MET A 1 13.56 9.94 6.94
C MET A 1 14.69 9.90 5.92
N PRO A 2 14.60 9.05 4.87
CA PRO A 2 15.51 9.17 3.75
C PRO A 2 15.21 10.47 2.98
N PHE A 3 16.24 11.11 2.45
CA PHE A 3 16.10 12.33 1.66
C PHE A 3 17.17 12.39 0.58
N ARG A 4 16.85 13.10 -0.50
CA ARG A 4 17.80 13.43 -1.58
C ARG A 4 17.30 14.69 -2.27
N ASP A 5 18.17 15.68 -2.35
CA ASP A 5 17.89 16.93 -3.06
C ASP A 5 16.54 17.58 -2.65
N ALA A 6 16.35 17.74 -1.33
CA ALA A 6 15.11 18.20 -0.71
C ALA A 6 15.23 19.60 -0.05
N ALA A 7 16.16 20.45 -0.49
CA ALA A 7 16.47 21.72 0.19
C ALA A 7 15.25 22.65 0.33
N GLU A 8 14.29 22.58 -0.60
CA GLU A 8 13.08 23.41 -0.60
C GLU A 8 12.06 23.01 0.47
N THR A 9 12.04 21.75 0.90
CA THR A 9 10.96 21.20 1.73
C THR A 9 11.45 20.62 3.06
N LEU A 10 12.73 20.24 3.14
CA LEU A 10 13.31 19.56 4.29
C LEU A 10 13.22 20.37 5.59
N ALA A 11 13.38 21.68 5.53
CA ALA A 11 13.31 22.53 6.71
C ALA A 11 11.91 22.48 7.38
N GLU A 12 10.85 22.56 6.57
CA GLU A 12 9.45 22.50 7.04
C GLU A 12 9.10 21.09 7.53
N ALA A 13 9.56 20.05 6.82
CA ALA A 13 9.38 18.66 7.23
C ALA A 13 10.04 18.39 8.59
N LEU A 14 11.27 18.85 8.80
CA LEU A 14 11.99 18.74 10.08
C LEU A 14 11.28 19.48 11.20
N GLU A 15 10.80 20.69 10.95
CA GLU A 15 10.03 21.45 11.91
C GLU A 15 8.78 20.67 12.37
N SER A 16 8.02 20.08 11.44
CA SER A 16 6.85 19.27 11.80
C SER A 16 7.16 18.04 12.68
N ILE A 17 8.38 17.50 12.57
CA ILE A 17 8.88 16.42 13.43
C ILE A 17 9.28 16.95 14.82
N GLN A 18 9.86 18.15 14.88
CA GLN A 18 10.28 18.75 16.15
C GLN A 18 9.09 19.08 17.05
N TRP A 19 7.96 19.47 16.46
CA TRP A 19 6.70 19.78 17.15
C TRP A 19 5.89 18.54 17.59
N GLN A 20 6.47 17.34 17.55
CA GLN A 20 5.77 16.15 18.03
C GLN A 20 5.58 16.18 19.56
N THR A 21 4.35 15.88 19.98
CA THR A 21 3.93 15.77 21.39
C THR A 21 4.53 14.57 22.13
N LEU A 22 4.96 13.54 21.39
CA LEU A 22 5.79 12.47 21.96
C LEU A 22 7.23 12.96 21.92
N GLU A 23 7.86 13.12 23.08
CA GLU A 23 9.25 13.63 23.17
C GLU A 23 10.31 12.52 23.06
N ASP A 24 9.99 11.32 23.56
CA ASP A 24 10.89 10.15 23.57
C ASP A 24 10.91 9.45 22.21
N PHE A 25 11.64 10.04 21.26
CA PHE A 25 11.96 9.44 19.97
C PHE A 25 13.36 9.84 19.52
N GLU A 26 13.91 9.09 18.56
CA GLU A 26 15.07 9.51 17.77
C GLU A 26 14.64 9.80 16.33
N LEU A 27 15.29 10.77 15.69
CA LEU A 27 15.12 11.07 14.28
C LEU A 27 16.37 10.63 13.51
N LEU A 28 16.20 9.70 12.56
CA LEU A 28 17.27 9.35 11.64
C LEU A 28 17.05 10.02 10.29
N GLY A 29 17.90 10.99 9.95
CA GLY A 29 17.99 11.56 8.60
C GLY A 29 19.00 10.77 7.78
N ILE A 30 18.58 10.20 6.65
CA ILE A 30 19.44 9.40 5.77
C ILE A 30 19.60 10.14 4.44
N ASP A 31 20.73 10.78 4.23
CA ASP A 31 21.07 11.49 3.00
C ASP A 31 21.51 10.51 1.91
N ASP A 32 20.67 10.32 0.88
CA ASP A 32 20.96 9.47 -0.28
C ASP A 32 21.80 10.18 -1.35
N GLY A 33 22.84 10.90 -0.90
CA GLY A 33 23.80 11.59 -1.74
C GLY A 33 23.26 12.86 -2.40
N SER A 34 22.67 13.73 -1.60
CA SER A 34 22.22 15.06 -2.03
C SER A 34 23.37 15.90 -2.58
N LYS A 35 23.06 16.75 -3.56
CA LYS A 35 23.99 17.70 -4.18
C LYS A 35 23.57 19.16 -3.97
N ASP A 36 22.39 19.37 -3.41
CA ASP A 36 21.89 20.69 -3.02
C ASP A 36 22.25 21.03 -1.55
N GLY A 37 21.62 22.06 -1.00
CA GLY A 37 21.82 22.47 0.39
C GLY A 37 21.20 21.56 1.47
N SER A 38 20.60 20.41 1.12
CA SER A 38 19.83 19.58 2.06
C SER A 38 20.66 19.10 3.25
N ALA A 39 21.89 18.63 3.01
CA ALA A 39 22.77 18.15 4.07
C ALA A 39 23.05 19.26 5.10
N GLY A 40 23.34 20.48 4.63
CA GLY A 40 23.58 21.64 5.48
C GLY A 40 22.38 22.03 6.35
N ILE A 41 21.16 21.88 5.84
CA ILE A 41 19.93 22.09 6.63
C ILE A 41 19.90 21.11 7.81
N LEU A 42 20.15 19.83 7.57
CA LEU A 42 20.11 18.81 8.62
C LEU A 42 21.26 18.97 9.63
N GLU A 43 22.46 19.33 9.15
CA GLU A 43 23.62 19.65 9.99
C GLU A 43 23.37 20.85 10.92
N SER A 44 22.68 21.88 10.43
CA SER A 44 22.32 23.02 11.28
C SER A 44 21.39 22.60 12.43
N ARG A 45 20.48 21.63 12.18
CA ARG A 45 19.53 21.12 13.17
C ARG A 45 20.16 20.17 14.18
N LEU A 46 21.25 19.46 13.82
CA LEU A 46 22.01 18.64 14.77
C LEU A 46 22.53 19.45 15.97
N LYS A 47 22.74 20.77 15.80
CA LYS A 47 23.22 21.65 16.87
C LYS A 47 22.16 21.94 17.94
N SER A 48 20.87 21.78 17.62
CA SER A 48 19.77 22.16 18.50
C SER A 48 18.84 21.00 18.88
N ASP A 49 18.92 19.85 18.21
CA ASP A 49 18.09 18.68 18.51
C ASP A 49 18.95 17.42 18.71
N SER A 50 19.15 17.04 19.98
CA SER A 50 19.94 15.86 20.36
C SER A 50 19.31 14.53 19.96
N ARG A 51 18.04 14.52 19.56
CA ARG A 51 17.34 13.33 19.05
C ARG A 51 17.73 13.01 17.60
N LEU A 52 18.25 13.98 16.86
CA LEU A 52 18.58 13.85 15.45
C LEU A 52 19.94 13.17 15.28
N ARG A 53 19.99 12.19 14.38
CA ARG A 53 21.20 11.54 13.89
C ARG A 53 21.16 11.54 12.36
N MET A 54 22.26 11.96 11.75
CA MET A 54 22.40 11.99 10.29
C MET A 54 23.33 10.88 9.81
N PHE A 55 22.97 10.25 8.69
CA PHE A 55 23.81 9.29 7.97
C PHE A 55 23.87 9.66 6.50
N SER A 56 25.05 9.60 5.90
CA SER A 56 25.28 9.92 4.49
C SER A 56 26.06 8.79 3.81
N PRO A 57 25.41 7.66 3.46
CA PRO A 57 26.08 6.52 2.81
C PRO A 57 26.51 6.78 1.36
N GLY A 58 26.32 8.00 0.85
CA GLY A 58 26.40 8.32 -0.56
C GLY A 58 25.13 7.93 -1.31
N ARG A 59 25.18 8.01 -2.65
CA ARG A 59 24.02 7.76 -3.53
C ARG A 59 23.77 6.25 -3.70
N VAL A 60 23.05 5.66 -2.75
CA VAL A 60 22.77 4.23 -2.65
C VAL A 60 21.37 3.83 -3.15
N GLY A 61 20.47 4.79 -3.29
CA GLY A 61 19.07 4.61 -3.66
C GLY A 61 18.14 4.44 -2.45
N LEU A 62 16.86 4.76 -2.66
CA LEU A 62 15.81 4.80 -1.61
C LEU A 62 15.74 3.51 -0.79
N VAL A 63 15.74 2.33 -1.41
CA VAL A 63 15.61 1.05 -0.70
C VAL A 63 16.77 0.81 0.26
N LYS A 64 18.01 1.11 -0.17
CA LYS A 64 19.20 0.95 0.67
C LYS A 64 19.21 1.99 1.79
N ALA A 65 18.81 3.23 1.52
CA ALA A 65 18.65 4.28 2.53
C ALA A 65 17.59 3.91 3.59
N LEU A 66 16.42 3.37 3.16
CA LEU A 66 15.37 2.88 4.06
C LEU A 66 15.88 1.74 4.95
N ASN A 67 16.61 0.77 4.38
CA ASN A 67 17.17 -0.35 5.12
C ASN A 67 18.29 0.07 6.07
N LEU A 68 19.10 1.08 5.71
CA LEU A 68 20.07 1.68 6.61
C LEU A 68 19.36 2.29 7.82
N GLY A 69 18.35 3.14 7.60
CA GLY A 69 17.55 3.71 8.70
C GLY A 69 16.89 2.62 9.56
N LEU A 70 16.38 1.55 8.95
CA LEU A 70 15.82 0.42 9.69
C LEU A 70 16.87 -0.28 10.56
N LYS A 71 18.08 -0.50 10.04
CA LYS A 71 19.18 -1.12 10.78
C LYS A 71 19.63 -0.25 11.96
N GLU A 72 19.86 1.04 11.70
CA GLU A 72 20.47 1.99 12.64
C GLU A 72 19.52 2.56 13.71
N SER A 73 18.20 2.42 13.51
CA SER A 73 17.20 2.75 14.53
C SER A 73 17.39 1.92 15.79
N ARG A 74 17.08 2.47 16.95
CA ARG A 74 17.19 1.80 18.26
C ARG A 74 15.81 1.43 18.79
N ALA A 75 14.80 2.23 18.47
CA ALA A 75 13.42 2.00 18.91
C ALA A 75 12.81 0.70 18.33
N ALA A 76 11.89 0.10 19.10
CA ALA A 76 11.16 -1.10 18.68
C ALA A 76 10.10 -0.82 17.60
N LEU A 77 9.64 0.43 17.51
CA LEU A 77 8.72 0.91 16.49
C LEU A 77 9.44 1.93 15.60
N VAL A 78 9.17 1.87 14.30
CA VAL A 78 9.73 2.81 13.33
C VAL A 78 8.58 3.55 12.67
N ALA A 79 8.56 4.87 12.83
CA ALA A 79 7.71 5.76 12.04
C ALA A 79 8.44 6.17 10.76
N ARG A 80 7.78 6.01 9.62
CA ARG A 80 8.30 6.44 8.32
C ARG A 80 7.98 7.92 8.14
N MET A 81 8.92 8.73 7.63
CA MET A 81 8.69 10.10 7.19
C MET A 81 9.43 10.39 5.87
N ASP A 82 8.79 11.14 4.96
CA ASP A 82 9.44 11.70 3.75
C ASP A 82 9.96 13.10 4.07
N ALA A 83 10.96 13.55 3.31
CA ALA A 83 11.60 14.85 3.49
C ALA A 83 10.76 16.03 2.98
N ASP A 84 9.67 15.77 2.26
CA ASP A 84 8.79 16.77 1.67
C ASP A 84 7.40 16.84 2.32
N ASP A 85 7.08 15.92 3.24
CA ASP A 85 5.78 15.86 3.89
C ASP A 85 5.74 16.59 5.24
N LEU A 86 4.53 16.79 5.77
CA LEU A 86 4.33 17.36 7.10
C LEU A 86 3.54 16.39 7.97
N MET A 87 3.98 16.19 9.21
CA MET A 87 3.24 15.39 10.18
C MET A 87 2.50 16.26 11.19
N HIS A 88 1.28 15.84 11.54
CA HIS A 88 0.51 16.47 12.60
C HIS A 88 1.22 16.31 13.96
N PRO A 89 1.22 17.30 14.88
CA PRO A 89 1.93 17.25 16.18
C PRO A 89 1.65 16.03 17.06
N GLN A 90 0.48 15.41 16.89
CA GLN A 90 0.06 14.23 17.66
C GLN A 90 0.33 12.90 16.94
N ARG A 91 0.97 12.90 15.78
CA ARG A 91 1.11 11.69 14.95
C ARG A 91 1.83 10.58 15.69
N LEU A 92 3.05 10.85 16.18
CA LEU A 92 3.89 9.84 16.81
C LEU A 92 3.22 9.28 18.07
N GLU A 93 2.72 10.16 18.94
CA GLU A 93 2.04 9.77 20.18
C GLU A 93 0.83 8.85 19.93
N LEU A 94 -0.05 9.24 19.00
CA LEU A 94 -1.27 8.50 18.71
C LEU A 94 -0.96 7.14 18.06
N GLN A 95 0.00 7.09 17.13
CA GLN A 95 0.40 5.83 16.48
C GLN A 95 1.10 4.88 17.45
N TRP A 96 1.98 5.40 18.29
CA TRP A 96 2.67 4.64 19.32
C TRP A 96 1.67 4.02 20.31
N ARG A 97 0.75 4.82 20.87
CA ARG A 97 -0.32 4.32 21.76
C ARG A 97 -1.19 3.27 21.09
N PHE A 98 -1.52 3.46 19.82
CA PHE A 98 -2.37 2.54 19.07
C PHE A 98 -1.72 1.17 18.86
N LEU A 99 -0.42 1.14 18.52
CA LEU A 99 0.33 -0.11 18.43
C LEU A 99 0.64 -0.72 19.80
N GLY A 100 0.81 0.10 20.84
CA GLY A 100 1.00 -0.37 22.21
C GLY A 100 -0.22 -1.15 22.73
N LYS A 101 -1.44 -0.69 22.41
CA LYS A 101 -2.69 -1.37 22.78
C LYS A 101 -3.02 -2.60 21.92
N ARG A 102 -2.32 -2.79 20.79
CA ARG A 102 -2.62 -3.80 19.77
C ARG A 102 -1.36 -4.57 19.36
N PRO A 103 -0.85 -5.47 20.24
CA PRO A 103 0.38 -6.24 19.99
C PRO A 103 0.31 -7.10 18.72
N GLU A 104 -0.88 -7.49 18.28
CA GLU A 104 -1.11 -8.32 17.10
C GLU A 104 -0.87 -7.58 15.78
N LEU A 105 -0.99 -6.25 15.76
CA LEU A 105 -0.78 -5.46 14.54
C LEU A 105 0.69 -5.46 14.12
N ALA A 106 0.93 -5.71 12.83
CA ALA A 106 2.22 -5.50 12.19
C ALA A 106 2.60 -4.02 12.09
N LEU A 107 1.61 -3.21 11.70
CA LEU A 107 1.75 -1.78 11.48
C LEU A 107 0.43 -1.05 11.68
N THR A 108 0.57 0.25 11.91
CA THR A 108 -0.51 1.23 11.78
C THR A 108 -0.13 2.30 10.77
N ALA A 109 -1.12 2.96 10.22
CA ALA A 109 -0.97 4.24 9.52
C ALA A 109 -2.00 5.25 10.05
N SER A 110 -2.00 6.46 9.50
CA SER A 110 -3.08 7.42 9.69
C SER A 110 -3.85 7.64 8.39
N ARG A 111 -4.96 8.38 8.48
CA ARG A 111 -5.47 9.06 7.29
C ARG A 111 -4.49 10.15 6.88
N VAL A 112 -4.60 10.54 5.62
CA VAL A 112 -3.72 11.51 4.98
C VAL A 112 -4.57 12.55 4.26
N GLU A 113 -4.15 13.80 4.31
CA GLU A 113 -4.63 14.86 3.41
C GLU A 113 -3.50 15.27 2.48
N MET A 114 -3.85 15.87 1.35
CA MET A 114 -2.86 16.27 0.36
C MET A 114 -2.78 17.77 0.23
N PHE A 115 -1.58 18.27 -0.05
CA PHE A 115 -1.32 19.69 -0.17
C PHE A 115 -0.19 19.95 -1.18
N PRO A 116 -0.13 21.13 -1.82
CA PRO A 116 -1.18 22.14 -1.80
C PRO A 116 -2.40 21.69 -2.66
N PRO A 117 -3.63 22.03 -2.25
CA PRO A 117 -4.86 21.45 -2.83
C PRO A 117 -5.03 21.70 -4.33
N GLU A 118 -4.52 22.82 -4.85
CA GLU A 118 -4.54 23.21 -6.26
C GLU A 118 -3.76 22.27 -7.18
N LEU A 119 -2.77 21.54 -6.65
CA LEU A 119 -2.00 20.57 -7.43
C LEU A 119 -2.65 19.17 -7.43
N VAL A 120 -3.69 18.94 -6.61
CA VAL A 120 -4.30 17.63 -6.43
C VAL A 120 -5.37 17.36 -7.49
N ARG A 121 -5.04 16.47 -8.44
CA ARG A 121 -5.98 16.06 -9.49
C ARG A 121 -7.16 15.25 -8.94
N ARG A 122 -8.34 15.43 -9.53
CA ARG A 122 -9.61 14.74 -9.13
C ARG A 122 -9.48 13.22 -8.99
N GLY A 123 -8.82 12.55 -9.92
CA GLY A 123 -8.64 11.10 -9.85
C GLY A 123 -7.82 10.65 -8.62
N TYR A 124 -6.90 11.49 -8.15
CA TYR A 124 -6.09 11.22 -6.98
C TYR A 124 -6.87 11.50 -5.67
N LEU A 125 -7.79 12.47 -5.67
CA LEU A 125 -8.75 12.66 -4.57
C LEU A 125 -9.69 11.45 -4.40
N GLU A 126 -10.09 10.79 -5.50
CA GLU A 126 -10.87 9.55 -5.43
C GLU A 126 -10.04 8.39 -4.83
N TYR A 127 -8.78 8.26 -5.23
CA TYR A 127 -7.85 7.30 -4.64
C TYR A 127 -7.63 7.57 -3.14
N LEU A 128 -7.36 8.81 -2.74
CA LEU A 128 -7.16 9.18 -1.34
C LEU A 128 -8.41 8.93 -0.49
N ARG A 129 -9.61 9.23 -0.99
CA ARG A 129 -10.88 8.91 -0.31
C ARG A 129 -11.06 7.41 -0.10
N TRP A 130 -10.80 6.60 -1.13
CA TRP A 130 -10.81 5.15 -0.99
C TRP A 130 -9.76 4.68 0.02
N GLN A 131 -8.54 5.21 -0.05
CA GLN A 131 -7.48 4.79 0.85
C GLN A 131 -7.86 5.14 2.30
N ASN A 132 -8.28 6.37 2.58
CA ASN A 132 -8.66 6.84 3.92
C ASN A 132 -9.90 6.15 4.52
N SER A 133 -10.73 5.50 3.70
CA SER A 133 -11.89 4.74 4.19
C SER A 133 -11.49 3.39 4.79
N LEU A 134 -10.40 2.79 4.32
CA LEU A 134 -9.88 1.53 4.85
C LEU A 134 -9.19 1.78 6.19
N THR A 135 -9.80 1.35 7.31
CA THR A 135 -9.22 1.59 8.65
C THR A 135 -9.04 0.32 9.45
N LYS A 136 -9.89 -0.68 9.22
CA LYS A 136 -9.89 -1.93 9.99
C LYS A 136 -9.05 -3.00 9.28
N PRO A 137 -8.45 -3.95 10.04
CA PRO A 137 -7.68 -5.05 9.45
C PRO A 137 -8.40 -5.83 8.35
N ARG A 138 -9.69 -6.14 8.55
CA ARG A 138 -10.49 -6.86 7.55
C ARG A 138 -10.69 -6.07 6.25
N GLU A 139 -10.85 -4.75 6.33
CA GLU A 139 -11.07 -3.87 5.18
C GLU A 139 -9.80 -3.79 4.34
N ILE A 140 -8.65 -3.60 5.01
CA ILE A 140 -7.33 -3.57 4.41
C ILE A 140 -7.00 -4.92 3.76
N ALA A 141 -7.21 -6.03 4.48
CA ALA A 141 -6.99 -7.38 3.98
C ALA A 141 -7.82 -7.70 2.73
N ALA A 142 -9.11 -7.33 2.73
CA ALA A 142 -9.98 -7.52 1.58
C ALA A 142 -9.58 -6.67 0.36
N ASN A 143 -8.92 -5.53 0.59
CA ASN A 143 -8.59 -4.57 -0.46
C ASN A 143 -7.08 -4.50 -0.78
N ILE A 144 -6.26 -5.38 -0.20
CA ILE A 144 -4.79 -5.37 -0.37
C ILE A 144 -4.37 -5.55 -1.82
N TYR A 145 -5.16 -6.27 -2.62
CA TYR A 145 -4.95 -6.47 -4.05
C TYR A 145 -5.72 -5.47 -4.93
N TRP A 146 -6.44 -4.50 -4.37
CA TRP A 146 -7.08 -3.46 -5.18
C TRP A 146 -6.09 -2.36 -5.53
N GLU A 147 -5.52 -1.70 -4.53
CA GLU A 147 -4.43 -0.73 -4.68
C GLU A 147 -3.62 -0.72 -3.37
N SER A 148 -2.54 0.07 -3.28
CA SER A 148 -1.81 0.22 -2.02
C SER A 148 -2.71 0.86 -0.95
N PRO A 149 -3.00 0.17 0.17
CA PRO A 149 -3.93 0.69 1.17
C PRO A 149 -3.29 1.72 2.11
N PHE A 150 -2.01 2.02 1.97
CA PHE A 150 -1.27 2.94 2.83
C PHE A 150 -0.48 3.96 2.01
N VAL A 151 -0.42 5.19 2.49
CA VAL A 151 0.60 6.16 2.12
C VAL A 151 1.86 5.85 2.93
N HIS A 152 2.99 5.57 2.28
CA HIS A 152 4.25 5.20 2.94
C HIS A 152 4.67 6.17 4.05
N PRO A 153 4.67 7.51 3.86
CA PRO A 153 4.99 8.46 4.92
C PRO A 153 4.07 8.43 6.12
N SER A 154 2.90 7.79 6.07
CA SER A 154 1.97 7.77 7.21
C SER A 154 2.12 6.56 8.11
N VAL A 155 2.99 5.59 7.77
CA VAL A 155 3.09 4.34 8.52
C VAL A 155 3.96 4.45 9.77
N MET A 156 3.62 3.64 10.78
CA MET A 156 4.48 3.22 11.88
C MET A 156 4.38 1.70 12.02
N PHE A 157 5.51 1.00 12.11
CA PHE A 157 5.53 -0.48 12.11
C PHE A 157 6.47 -1.05 13.16
N ARG A 158 6.28 -2.34 13.49
CA ARG A 158 7.17 -3.09 14.38
C ARG A 158 8.48 -3.40 13.67
N LYS A 159 9.59 -2.85 14.17
CA LYS A 159 10.94 -3.03 13.60
C LYS A 159 11.29 -4.51 13.46
N SER A 160 11.10 -5.28 14.53
CA SER A 160 11.45 -6.70 14.59
C SER A 160 10.74 -7.54 13.53
N LEU A 161 9.46 -7.26 13.27
CA LEU A 161 8.71 -7.94 12.22
C LEU A 161 9.26 -7.61 10.84
N VAL A 162 9.49 -6.33 10.54
CA VAL A 162 10.00 -5.92 9.22
C VAL A 162 11.42 -6.46 8.98
N LEU A 163 12.28 -6.47 10.00
CA LEU A 163 13.60 -7.11 9.92
C LEU A 163 13.49 -8.62 9.70
N LYS A 164 12.60 -9.32 10.42
CA LYS A 164 12.35 -10.76 10.23
C LYS A 164 11.90 -11.07 8.80
N LEU A 165 11.18 -10.16 8.16
CA LEU A 165 10.77 -10.28 6.76
C LEU A 165 11.90 -9.98 5.76
N GLY A 166 13.03 -9.43 6.21
CA GLY A 166 14.17 -9.06 5.39
C GLY A 166 14.21 -7.59 4.96
N GLY A 167 13.54 -6.69 5.68
CA GLY A 167 13.54 -5.25 5.36
C GLY A 167 12.78 -4.91 4.07
N TYR A 168 13.08 -3.73 3.50
CA TYR A 168 12.61 -3.34 2.17
C TYR A 168 13.37 -4.11 1.08
N ARG A 169 12.68 -4.52 0.02
CA ARG A 169 13.29 -5.25 -1.10
C ARG A 169 13.44 -4.35 -2.31
N GLU A 170 14.56 -4.51 -3.00
CA GLU A 170 14.81 -3.84 -4.26
C GLU A 170 14.27 -4.70 -5.41
N GLY A 171 13.67 -4.05 -6.40
CA GLY A 171 13.08 -4.73 -7.55
C GLY A 171 12.26 -3.79 -8.43
N PRO A 172 11.67 -4.30 -9.52
CA PRO A 172 10.86 -3.52 -10.46
C PRO A 172 9.42 -3.32 -9.95
N PHE A 173 9.27 -2.90 -8.69
CA PHE A 173 8.00 -2.71 -8.00
C PHE A 173 8.11 -1.62 -6.91
N PRO A 174 6.99 -1.06 -6.44
CA PRO A 174 6.99 -0.13 -5.31
C PRO A 174 7.37 -0.89 -4.04
N GLU A 175 8.46 -0.47 -3.39
CA GLU A 175 9.06 -1.19 -2.25
C GLU A 175 8.15 -1.23 -1.02
N ASP A 176 7.32 -0.19 -0.84
CA ASP A 176 6.36 -0.09 0.24
C ASP A 176 5.18 -1.06 0.04
N TYR A 177 4.58 -1.08 -1.16
CA TYR A 177 3.48 -1.96 -1.49
C TYR A 177 3.89 -3.44 -1.45
N GLU A 178 5.11 -3.75 -1.92
CA GLU A 178 5.68 -5.09 -1.77
C GLU A 178 5.78 -5.51 -0.30
N LEU A 179 6.21 -4.62 0.58
CA LEU A 179 6.28 -4.89 2.01
C LEU A 179 4.89 -5.14 2.61
N TRP A 180 3.85 -4.38 2.21
CA TRP A 180 2.47 -4.62 2.66
C TRP A 180 1.94 -5.98 2.23
N LEU A 181 2.19 -6.37 0.98
CA LEU A 181 1.82 -7.69 0.45
C LEU A 181 2.55 -8.82 1.19
N ARG A 182 3.82 -8.63 1.51
CA ARG A 182 4.64 -9.59 2.27
C ARG A 182 4.17 -9.73 3.71
N ILE A 183 3.84 -8.63 4.39
CA ILE A 183 3.24 -8.64 5.73
C ILE A 183 1.88 -9.35 5.72
N PHE A 184 1.03 -9.04 4.72
CA PHE A 184 -0.27 -9.67 4.55
C PHE A 184 -0.15 -11.20 4.36
N ARG A 185 0.82 -11.65 3.55
CA ARG A 185 1.07 -13.08 3.31
C ARG A 185 1.45 -13.85 4.58
N GLU A 186 2.13 -13.21 5.53
CA GLU A 186 2.41 -13.80 6.85
C GLU A 186 1.20 -13.80 7.80
N GLY A 187 0.02 -13.37 7.32
CA GLY A 187 -1.22 -13.33 8.10
C GLY A 187 -1.22 -12.26 9.19
N ARG A 188 -0.36 -11.24 9.10
CA ARG A 188 -0.24 -10.21 10.13
C ARG A 188 -1.22 -9.06 9.85
N PRO A 189 -2.09 -8.71 10.82
CA PRO A 189 -3.07 -7.66 10.62
C PRO A 189 -2.41 -6.27 10.58
N MET A 190 -3.01 -5.37 9.80
CA MET A 190 -2.57 -3.99 9.63
C MET A 190 -3.79 -3.08 9.78
N ALA A 191 -3.65 -1.88 10.33
CA ALA A 191 -4.78 -0.99 10.56
C ALA A 191 -4.42 0.49 10.30
N LYS A 192 -5.43 1.35 10.29
CA LYS A 192 -5.23 2.81 10.34
C LYS A 192 -5.95 3.43 11.53
N LEU A 193 -5.33 4.46 12.07
CA LEU A 193 -6.01 5.44 12.89
C LEU A 193 -6.98 6.25 12.02
N PRO A 194 -8.26 6.41 12.43
CA PRO A 194 -9.25 7.17 11.66
C PRO A 194 -9.09 8.69 11.84
N ARG A 195 -7.84 9.18 11.90
CA ARG A 195 -7.49 10.60 12.03
C ARG A 195 -6.51 10.99 10.94
N VAL A 196 -6.65 12.19 10.40
CA VAL A 196 -5.68 12.78 9.48
C VAL A 196 -4.48 13.24 10.31
N LEU A 197 -3.32 12.63 10.11
CA LEU A 197 -2.10 12.91 10.89
C LEU A 197 -0.86 13.15 10.02
N LEU A 198 -1.05 13.21 8.69
CA LEU A 198 -0.01 13.50 7.72
C LEU A 198 -0.63 14.35 6.61
N GLN A 199 0.05 15.43 6.27
CA GLN A 199 -0.15 16.18 5.04
C GLN A 199 0.88 15.68 4.03
N TRP A 200 0.40 15.25 2.87
CA TRP A 200 1.18 14.57 1.85
C TRP A 200 1.37 15.48 0.65
N ARG A 201 2.63 15.86 0.41
CA ARG A 201 2.94 16.89 -0.56
C ARG A 201 2.70 16.38 -1.97
N GLU A 202 2.09 17.23 -2.78
CA GLU A 202 1.80 17.00 -4.17
C GLU A 202 2.67 17.92 -5.01
N HIS A 203 3.49 17.35 -5.88
CA HIS A 203 4.30 18.07 -6.84
C HIS A 203 4.62 17.15 -8.05
N PRO A 204 5.00 17.71 -9.21
CA PRO A 204 5.18 16.93 -10.43
C PRO A 204 6.28 15.86 -10.35
N GLU A 205 7.34 16.12 -9.57
CA GLU A 205 8.54 15.28 -9.50
C GLU A 205 8.46 14.16 -8.45
N ARG A 206 7.32 14.07 -7.76
CA ARG A 206 7.11 13.08 -6.71
C ARG A 206 7.37 11.66 -7.21
N LEU A 207 8.14 10.87 -6.46
CA LEU A 207 8.57 9.53 -6.87
C LEU A 207 7.42 8.63 -7.34
N SER A 208 6.26 8.67 -6.67
CA SER A 208 5.09 7.88 -7.09
C SER A 208 4.49 8.27 -8.44
N ARG A 209 4.91 9.40 -9.03
CA ARG A 209 4.49 9.87 -10.36
C ARG A 209 5.49 9.50 -11.45
N VAL A 210 6.78 9.64 -11.16
CA VAL A 210 7.84 9.60 -12.16
C VAL A 210 8.62 8.29 -12.16
N ASP A 211 8.65 7.57 -11.03
CA ASP A 211 9.44 6.35 -10.92
C ASP A 211 8.76 5.19 -11.65
N PRO A 212 9.44 4.50 -12.59
CA PRO A 212 8.89 3.36 -13.30
C PRO A 212 8.43 2.21 -12.39
N ARG A 213 9.02 2.08 -11.20
CA ARG A 213 8.62 1.12 -10.17
C ARG A 213 7.22 1.38 -9.63
N CYS A 214 6.74 2.63 -9.72
CA CYS A 214 5.39 3.05 -9.34
C CYS A 214 4.39 2.99 -10.51
N SER A 215 4.79 2.45 -11.67
CA SER A 215 3.89 2.30 -12.82
C SER A 215 2.76 1.31 -12.55
N ARG A 216 1.61 1.48 -13.22
CA ARG A 216 0.48 0.53 -13.13
C ARG A 216 0.91 -0.90 -13.44
N GLU A 217 1.80 -1.09 -14.39
CA GLU A 217 2.29 -2.41 -14.78
C GLU A 217 3.16 -3.06 -13.68
N ALA A 218 3.98 -2.26 -13.00
CA ALA A 218 4.75 -2.74 -11.85
C ALA A 218 3.83 -3.17 -10.69
N PHE A 219 2.78 -2.38 -10.39
CA PHE A 219 1.74 -2.76 -9.44
C PHE A 219 1.01 -4.05 -9.83
N ASP A 220 0.60 -4.18 -11.10
CA ASP A 220 -0.09 -5.37 -11.60
C ASP A 220 0.78 -6.63 -11.49
N ARG A 221 2.08 -6.53 -11.84
CA ARG A 221 3.04 -7.64 -11.73
C ARG A 221 3.24 -8.09 -10.28
N ILE A 222 3.56 -7.17 -9.36
CA ILE A 222 3.83 -7.55 -7.97
C ILE A 222 2.57 -8.08 -7.27
N ARG A 223 1.41 -7.51 -7.59
CA ARG A 223 0.11 -7.99 -7.13
C ARG A 223 -0.17 -9.40 -7.61
N ALA A 224 0.01 -9.67 -8.90
CA ALA A 224 -0.18 -11.00 -9.45
C ALA A 224 0.78 -12.02 -8.82
N PHE A 225 2.04 -11.65 -8.59
CA PHE A 225 3.04 -12.51 -7.94
C PHE A 225 2.63 -12.92 -6.51
N TYR A 226 2.11 -11.98 -5.73
CA TYR A 226 1.64 -12.27 -4.37
C TYR A 226 0.28 -12.96 -4.36
N LEU A 227 -0.58 -12.67 -5.33
CA LEU A 227 -1.87 -13.33 -5.48
C LEU A 227 -1.70 -14.81 -5.84
N GLY A 228 -0.74 -15.17 -6.70
CA GLY A 228 -0.41 -16.57 -7.01
C GLY A 228 0.09 -17.39 -5.81
N LYS A 229 0.36 -16.73 -4.68
CA LYS A 229 0.79 -17.34 -3.40
C LYS A 229 -0.25 -17.18 -2.30
N ASP A 230 -1.41 -16.62 -2.62
CA ASP A 230 -2.47 -16.42 -1.64
C ASP A 230 -3.10 -17.76 -1.26
N ARG A 231 -3.09 -18.07 0.04
CA ARG A 231 -3.60 -19.34 0.56
C ARG A 231 -5.05 -19.61 0.15
N ARG A 232 -5.87 -18.58 -0.05
CA ARG A 232 -7.27 -18.72 -0.48
C ARG A 232 -7.38 -19.40 -1.85
N LEU A 233 -6.42 -19.18 -2.74
CA LEU A 233 -6.36 -19.81 -4.07
C LEU A 233 -5.70 -21.20 -4.03
N LEU A 234 -4.97 -21.54 -2.97
CA LEU A 234 -4.21 -22.79 -2.84
C LEU A 234 -4.95 -23.87 -2.03
N THR A 235 -6.21 -23.62 -1.63
CA THR A 235 -7.02 -24.56 -0.83
C THR A 235 -7.67 -25.69 -1.64
N GLY A 236 -7.56 -25.68 -2.98
CA GLY A 236 -8.31 -26.57 -3.87
C GLY A 236 -9.76 -26.13 -4.12
N ARG A 237 -10.23 -25.07 -3.46
CA ARG A 237 -11.52 -24.43 -3.76
C ARG A 237 -11.50 -23.85 -5.18
N GLU A 238 -12.53 -24.16 -5.98
CA GLU A 238 -12.73 -23.52 -7.28
C GLU A 238 -12.70 -21.99 -7.14
N TRP A 239 -12.16 -21.29 -8.13
CA TRP A 239 -12.18 -19.83 -8.16
C TRP A 239 -12.42 -19.33 -9.57
N VAL A 240 -13.02 -18.14 -9.66
CA VAL A 240 -13.41 -17.51 -10.92
C VAL A 240 -12.98 -16.05 -10.93
N ILE A 241 -12.89 -15.48 -12.14
CA ILE A 241 -12.62 -14.05 -12.33
C ILE A 241 -13.89 -13.36 -12.81
N TRP A 242 -14.38 -12.40 -12.03
CA TRP A 242 -15.42 -11.49 -12.48
C TRP A 242 -14.81 -10.31 -13.24
N GLY A 243 -15.14 -10.23 -14.53
CA GLY A 243 -14.69 -9.20 -15.47
C GLY A 243 -13.84 -9.80 -16.59
N ALA A 244 -14.47 -10.12 -17.73
CA ALA A 244 -13.81 -10.66 -18.92
C ALA A 244 -13.43 -9.58 -19.95
N GLY A 245 -13.40 -8.31 -19.54
CA GLY A 245 -13.01 -7.19 -20.39
C GLY A 245 -11.53 -7.24 -20.81
N ARG A 246 -11.16 -6.54 -21.90
CA ARG A 246 -9.77 -6.54 -22.42
C ARG A 246 -8.73 -6.15 -21.36
N SER A 247 -9.00 -5.11 -20.56
CA SER A 247 -8.09 -4.66 -19.50
C SER A 247 -7.98 -5.67 -18.35
N SER A 248 -9.11 -6.22 -17.89
CA SER A 248 -9.16 -7.26 -16.86
C SER A 248 -8.40 -8.51 -17.29
N ARG A 249 -8.60 -8.95 -18.54
CA ARG A 249 -7.86 -10.05 -19.15
C ARG A 249 -6.35 -9.81 -19.13
N LYS A 250 -5.90 -8.64 -19.58
CA LYS A 250 -4.46 -8.30 -19.57
C LYS A 250 -3.83 -8.48 -18.17
N ARG A 251 -4.52 -8.05 -17.11
CA ARG A 251 -4.03 -8.20 -15.73
C ARG A 251 -4.14 -9.63 -15.20
N ALA A 252 -5.26 -10.31 -15.49
CA ALA A 252 -5.47 -11.70 -15.11
C ALA A 252 -4.42 -12.64 -15.73
N ARG A 253 -3.93 -12.33 -16.94
CA ARG A 253 -2.88 -13.10 -17.60
C ARG A 253 -1.62 -13.23 -16.74
N LEU A 254 -1.22 -12.18 -16.02
CA LEU A 254 -0.05 -12.21 -15.13
C LEU A 254 -0.18 -13.24 -14.00
N LEU A 255 -1.41 -13.51 -13.55
CA LEU A 255 -1.69 -14.56 -12.59
C LEU A 255 -1.67 -15.94 -13.28
N MET A 256 -2.29 -16.06 -14.46
CA MET A 256 -2.35 -17.31 -15.22
C MET A 256 -0.97 -17.80 -15.72
N GLU A 257 -0.07 -16.89 -16.07
CA GLU A 257 1.32 -17.20 -16.46
C GLU A 257 2.13 -17.84 -15.32
N GLN A 258 1.66 -17.71 -14.07
CA GLN A 258 2.22 -18.41 -12.90
C GLN A 258 1.59 -19.81 -12.69
N GLY A 259 0.82 -20.32 -13.64
CA GLY A 259 0.11 -21.60 -13.54
C GLY A 259 -1.23 -21.52 -12.82
N MET A 260 -1.68 -20.33 -12.42
CA MET A 260 -2.94 -20.14 -11.69
C MET A 260 -4.10 -19.91 -12.65
N VAL A 261 -4.81 -20.99 -13.00
CA VAL A 261 -5.93 -20.95 -13.96
C VAL A 261 -7.28 -20.95 -13.23
N PRO A 262 -8.18 -19.96 -13.46
CA PRO A 262 -9.54 -19.97 -12.90
C PRO A 262 -10.42 -21.01 -13.59
N ALA A 263 -11.47 -21.45 -12.90
CA ALA A 263 -12.48 -22.34 -13.46
C ALA A 263 -13.29 -21.68 -14.58
N ALA A 264 -13.57 -20.37 -14.47
CA ALA A 264 -14.36 -19.63 -15.44
C ALA A 264 -14.21 -18.11 -15.33
N TRP A 265 -14.76 -17.42 -16.33
CA TRP A 265 -15.02 -15.98 -16.27
C TRP A 265 -16.48 -15.72 -15.88
N ILE A 266 -16.71 -14.66 -15.11
CA ILE A 266 -18.04 -14.09 -14.86
C ILE A 266 -18.12 -12.71 -15.54
N ASP A 267 -19.14 -12.44 -16.32
CA ASP A 267 -19.35 -11.13 -16.97
C ASP A 267 -20.85 -10.85 -17.13
N VAL A 268 -21.22 -9.58 -17.28
CA VAL A 268 -22.60 -9.14 -17.49
C VAL A 268 -22.89 -8.79 -18.95
N ASP A 269 -21.85 -8.66 -19.79
CA ASP A 269 -21.99 -8.31 -21.20
C ASP A 269 -22.60 -9.48 -22.00
N PRO A 270 -23.83 -9.36 -22.53
CA PRO A 270 -24.51 -10.43 -23.26
C PRO A 270 -23.69 -10.95 -24.44
N ARG A 271 -22.87 -10.08 -25.06
CA ARG A 271 -22.03 -10.42 -26.21
C ARG A 271 -20.89 -11.37 -25.85
N LYS A 272 -20.57 -11.54 -24.56
CA LYS A 272 -19.52 -12.45 -24.09
C LYS A 272 -20.07 -13.75 -23.52
N LEU A 273 -21.31 -13.75 -23.02
CA LEU A 273 -21.90 -14.91 -22.36
C LEU A 273 -21.88 -16.15 -23.27
N GLY A 274 -21.51 -17.30 -22.71
CA GLY A 274 -21.40 -18.57 -23.44
C GLY A 274 -20.14 -18.72 -24.30
N LYS A 275 -19.42 -17.64 -24.60
CA LYS A 275 -18.16 -17.70 -25.36
C LYS A 275 -17.03 -18.27 -24.52
N GLN A 276 -15.97 -18.69 -25.19
CA GLN A 276 -14.71 -19.08 -24.57
C GLN A 276 -13.66 -17.99 -24.73
N ILE A 277 -12.92 -17.73 -23.67
CA ILE A 277 -11.77 -16.82 -23.63
C ILE A 277 -10.61 -17.60 -23.06
N TRP A 278 -9.59 -17.86 -23.89
CA TRP A 278 -8.43 -18.69 -23.53
C TRP A 278 -8.85 -20.07 -23.03
N GLY A 279 -9.84 -20.69 -23.68
CA GLY A 279 -10.39 -21.99 -23.31
C GLY A 279 -11.36 -21.97 -22.11
N LEU A 280 -11.52 -20.83 -21.43
CA LEU A 280 -12.42 -20.70 -20.28
C LEU A 280 -13.77 -20.13 -20.69
N LYS A 281 -14.86 -20.77 -20.27
CA LYS A 281 -16.22 -20.31 -20.55
C LYS A 281 -16.56 -19.04 -19.77
N VAL A 282 -17.32 -18.15 -20.39
CA VAL A 282 -17.88 -16.95 -19.74
C VAL A 282 -19.31 -17.24 -19.30
N TYR A 283 -19.55 -17.20 -18.00
CA TYR A 283 -20.86 -17.36 -17.40
C TYR A 283 -21.46 -16.03 -16.94
N PRO A 284 -22.79 -15.92 -16.91
CA PRO A 284 -23.48 -14.80 -16.27
C PRO A 284 -23.41 -14.90 -14.74
N PRO A 285 -23.68 -13.81 -13.99
CA PRO A 285 -23.60 -13.80 -12.54
C PRO A 285 -24.46 -14.88 -11.85
N TYR A 286 -25.65 -15.16 -12.36
CA TYR A 286 -26.57 -16.14 -11.76
C TYR A 286 -25.99 -17.57 -11.73
N TRP A 287 -24.96 -17.85 -12.53
CA TRP A 287 -24.22 -19.11 -12.43
C TRP A 287 -23.59 -19.32 -11.03
N LEU A 288 -23.26 -18.23 -10.31
CA LEU A 288 -22.76 -18.28 -8.94
C LEU A 288 -23.83 -18.65 -7.91
N GLU A 289 -25.12 -18.45 -8.23
CA GLU A 289 -26.24 -18.73 -7.33
C GLU A 289 -26.41 -20.23 -7.13
N GLU A 290 -26.27 -20.99 -8.21
CA GLU A 290 -26.48 -22.44 -8.28
C GLU A 290 -25.21 -23.25 -7.95
N ARG A 291 -24.01 -22.67 -8.10
CA ARG A 291 -22.74 -23.41 -7.95
C ARG A 291 -22.48 -23.81 -6.50
N ARG A 292 -22.31 -25.11 -6.25
CA ARG A 292 -21.92 -25.68 -4.95
C ARG A 292 -20.78 -26.70 -5.14
N PRO A 293 -19.71 -26.66 -4.31
CA PRO A 293 -19.40 -25.62 -3.33
C PRO A 293 -19.20 -24.25 -4.00
N ARG A 294 -19.43 -23.14 -3.26
CA ARG A 294 -19.31 -21.79 -3.82
C ARG A 294 -17.85 -21.51 -4.20
N PRO A 295 -17.55 -21.04 -5.43
CA PRO A 295 -16.18 -20.67 -5.79
C PRO A 295 -15.71 -19.44 -5.00
N LEU A 296 -14.40 -19.18 -4.99
CA LEU A 296 -13.85 -17.87 -4.64
C LEU A 296 -13.98 -16.94 -5.85
N VAL A 297 -14.33 -15.67 -5.64
CA VAL A 297 -14.51 -14.70 -6.74
C VAL A 297 -13.47 -13.58 -6.69
N LEU A 298 -12.63 -13.49 -7.73
CA LEU A 298 -11.72 -12.37 -7.91
C LEU A 298 -12.36 -11.30 -8.79
N VAL A 299 -12.58 -10.09 -8.26
CA VAL A 299 -13.29 -9.03 -8.98
C VAL A 299 -12.30 -8.09 -9.67
N TYR A 300 -12.13 -8.23 -10.99
CA TYR A 300 -11.19 -7.44 -11.81
C TYR A 300 -11.85 -6.22 -12.49
N VAL A 301 -13.12 -5.95 -12.21
CA VAL A 301 -13.88 -4.85 -12.81
C VAL A 301 -13.51 -3.52 -12.17
N ARG A 302 -13.05 -2.55 -12.98
CA ARG A 302 -12.67 -1.19 -12.52
C ARG A 302 -13.60 -0.07 -12.95
N SER A 303 -14.69 -0.37 -13.66
CA SER A 303 -15.66 0.66 -14.05
C SER A 303 -16.31 1.28 -12.80
N LYS A 304 -16.50 2.60 -12.83
CA LYS A 304 -17.06 3.37 -11.72
C LYS A 304 -18.44 2.81 -11.34
N GLY A 305 -18.66 2.55 -10.05
CA GLY A 305 -19.91 2.00 -9.50
C GLY A 305 -20.12 0.50 -9.71
N ALA A 306 -19.46 -0.13 -10.67
CA ALA A 306 -19.63 -1.56 -10.93
C ALA A 306 -19.04 -2.44 -9.82
N LYS A 307 -17.95 -1.99 -9.17
CA LYS A 307 -17.35 -2.71 -8.04
C LYS A 307 -18.32 -2.79 -6.86
N GLU A 308 -18.97 -1.67 -6.54
CA GLU A 308 -19.97 -1.58 -5.47
C GLU A 308 -21.20 -2.47 -5.78
N GLN A 309 -21.69 -2.45 -7.03
CA GLN A 309 -22.79 -3.32 -7.47
C GLN A 309 -22.43 -4.82 -7.37
N ILE A 310 -21.24 -5.22 -7.82
CA ILE A 310 -20.77 -6.60 -7.73
C ILE A 310 -20.64 -7.02 -6.26
N ARG A 311 -20.13 -6.12 -5.41
CA ARG A 311 -20.02 -6.36 -3.96
C ARG A 311 -21.38 -6.57 -3.33
N GLU A 312 -22.36 -5.71 -3.59
CA GLU A 312 -23.73 -5.86 -3.09
C GLU A 312 -24.38 -7.16 -3.56
N TYR A 313 -24.22 -7.51 -4.83
CA TYR A 313 -24.73 -8.77 -5.38
C TYR A 313 -24.13 -9.99 -4.67
N LEU A 314 -22.80 -10.06 -4.55
CA LEU A 314 -22.13 -11.20 -3.89
C LEU A 314 -22.51 -11.30 -2.40
N LEU A 315 -22.63 -10.18 -1.70
CA LEU A 315 -23.12 -10.15 -0.32
C LEU A 315 -24.56 -10.66 -0.23
N GLY A 316 -25.43 -10.30 -1.19
CA GLY A 316 -26.82 -10.80 -1.28
C GLY A 316 -26.89 -12.32 -1.47
N LEU A 317 -25.90 -12.91 -2.15
CA LEU A 317 -25.76 -14.36 -2.26
C LEU A 317 -25.14 -15.03 -1.01
N GLY A 318 -24.81 -14.25 0.02
CA GLY A 318 -24.18 -14.72 1.26
C GLY A 318 -22.68 -15.00 1.12
N TYR A 319 -21.99 -14.43 0.13
CA TYR A 319 -20.53 -14.42 0.11
C TYR A 319 -19.99 -13.44 1.16
N ARG A 320 -18.82 -13.70 1.73
CA ARG A 320 -18.11 -12.77 2.61
C ARG A 320 -16.96 -12.09 1.89
N GLU A 321 -16.90 -10.78 1.98
CA GLU A 321 -15.79 -9.98 1.44
C GLU A 321 -14.48 -10.29 2.19
N GLY A 322 -13.43 -10.60 1.44
CA GLY A 322 -12.16 -11.15 1.91
C GLY A 322 -12.08 -12.67 1.75
N PRO A 323 -12.81 -13.49 2.54
CA PRO A 323 -12.73 -14.95 2.46
C PRO A 323 -13.30 -15.56 1.18
N ASP A 324 -14.40 -15.02 0.65
CA ASP A 324 -15.15 -15.62 -0.46
C ASP A 324 -15.06 -14.79 -1.76
N PHE A 325 -14.78 -13.49 -1.64
CA PHE A 325 -14.48 -12.65 -2.80
C PHE A 325 -13.64 -11.43 -2.42
N PHE A 326 -12.89 -10.87 -3.36
CA PHE A 326 -12.18 -9.61 -3.16
C PHE A 326 -11.83 -8.91 -4.48
N PRO A 327 -11.72 -7.57 -4.47
CA PRO A 327 -11.31 -6.80 -5.64
C PRO A 327 -9.83 -6.96 -5.97
N VAL A 328 -9.53 -6.98 -7.28
CA VAL A 328 -8.16 -6.97 -7.83
C VAL A 328 -8.03 -5.83 -8.83
N GLY A 329 -7.16 -4.88 -8.50
CA GLY A 329 -6.96 -3.64 -9.27
C GLY A 329 -6.29 -3.88 -10.60
#